data_AF-A0A843FW68-F1
#
_entry.id   AF-A0A843FW68-F1
#
_cell.length_a   1.000
_cell.length_b   1.000
_cell.length_c   1.000
_cell.angle_alpha   90.00
_cell.angle_beta   90.00
_cell.angle_gamma   90.00
#
_symmetry.space_group_name_H-M   'P 1'
#
loop_
_entity.id
_entity.type
_entity.pdbx_description
1 polymer ?
#
loop_
_entity_poly.entity_id
_entity_poly.type
_entity_poly.pdbx_seq_one_letter_code
_entity_poly.pdbx_strand_id
1 'polypeptide(L)'
;MRISVENERKLVNEILINIGVQEDHAKIITEATLDSDLKGFTSHGLGRFPQYIRGINNGFIETKGDYEIVKDEDSIALIDGKSLFGQYIAHEAMMMAINKAKETGIAAVGTFNSNHFGITGYYSDLAIRHDMIGIVICNTEPGVAPLGGKKAILGTNPIAIGIPSETYIAVDMATAVSARGKILEAKRKGVEIPPNTAIDKDGNPTTDPEAALEGSILPFGGVKGYALSFMIEIMCGPLVNAAFCTHVT
;
A
#
# COMPACT_ATOMS: atom_id res chain seq x y z
N MET A 1 -13.95 -16.45 12.32
CA MET A 1 -13.32 -17.79 12.24
C MET A 1 -11.88 -17.66 12.70
N ARG A 2 -11.32 -18.63 13.43
CA ARG A 2 -9.89 -18.68 13.74
C ARG A 2 -9.26 -19.75 12.84
N ILE A 3 -8.19 -19.41 12.14
CA ILE A 3 -7.44 -20.30 11.25
C ILE A 3 -5.98 -20.33 11.73
N SER A 4 -5.28 -21.45 11.53
CA SER A 4 -3.83 -21.51 11.80
C SER A 4 -3.05 -20.86 10.66
N VAL A 5 -1.85 -20.35 10.95
CA VAL A 5 -0.96 -19.74 9.95
C VAL A 5 -0.71 -20.66 8.76
N GLU A 6 -0.50 -21.96 9.02
CA GLU A 6 -0.27 -22.94 7.96
C GLU A 6 -1.50 -23.14 7.07
N ASN A 7 -2.69 -23.21 7.66
CA ASN A 7 -3.93 -23.35 6.90
C ASN A 7 -4.25 -22.08 6.11
N GLU A 8 -3.95 -20.90 6.66
CA GLU A 8 -4.09 -19.63 5.97
C GLU A 8 -3.11 -19.53 4.79
N ARG A 9 -1.85 -19.93 4.98
CA ARG A 9 -0.83 -19.97 3.93
C ARG A 9 -1.28 -20.83 2.76
N LYS A 10 -1.70 -22.06 3.07
CA LYS A 10 -2.23 -22.99 2.09
C LYS A 10 -3.44 -22.42 1.37
N LEU A 11 -4.41 -21.88 2.11
CA LEU A 11 -5.62 -21.30 1.54
C LEU A 11 -5.32 -20.14 0.58
N VAL A 12 -4.48 -19.19 1.01
CA VAL A 12 -4.11 -18.03 0.18
C VAL A 12 -3.41 -18.49 -1.09
N ASN A 13 -2.45 -19.41 -0.97
CA ASN A 13 -1.73 -19.94 -2.13
C ASN A 13 -2.67 -20.68 -3.10
N GLU A 14 -3.55 -21.55 -2.58
CA GLU A 14 -4.56 -22.24 -3.40
C GLU A 14 -5.50 -21.27 -4.12
N ILE A 15 -5.93 -20.19 -3.46
CA ILE A 15 -6.76 -19.15 -4.11
C ILE A 15 -5.97 -18.51 -5.27
N LEU A 16 -4.73 -18.11 -5.04
CA LEU A 16 -3.89 -17.44 -6.04
C LEU A 16 -3.65 -18.34 -7.27
N ILE A 17 -3.33 -19.62 -7.05
CA ILE A 17 -3.16 -20.59 -8.14
C ILE A 17 -4.46 -20.78 -8.91
N ASN A 18 -5.60 -20.91 -8.23
CA ASN A 18 -6.90 -21.11 -8.86
C ASN A 18 -7.36 -19.90 -9.70
N ILE A 19 -6.99 -18.68 -9.30
CA ILE A 19 -7.27 -17.46 -10.10
C ILE A 19 -6.19 -17.20 -11.16
N GLY A 20 -5.26 -18.15 -11.37
CA GLY A 20 -4.32 -18.16 -12.48
C GLY A 20 -3.01 -17.42 -12.22
N VAL A 21 -2.68 -17.09 -10.97
CA VAL A 21 -1.41 -16.42 -10.64
C VAL A 21 -0.24 -17.37 -10.86
N GLN A 22 0.83 -16.88 -11.48
CA GLN A 22 2.09 -17.60 -11.66
C GLN A 22 2.64 -18.08 -10.31
N GLU A 23 3.14 -19.31 -10.24
CA GLU A 23 3.44 -19.98 -8.97
C GLU A 23 4.44 -19.20 -8.09
N ASP A 24 5.48 -18.65 -8.70
CA ASP A 24 6.50 -17.91 -7.96
C ASP A 24 5.99 -16.56 -7.45
N HIS A 25 5.10 -15.90 -8.19
CA HIS A 25 4.40 -14.71 -7.70
C HIS A 25 3.47 -15.08 -6.54
N ALA A 26 2.73 -16.18 -6.69
CA ALA A 26 1.78 -16.64 -5.69
C ALA A 26 2.46 -16.89 -4.33
N LYS A 27 3.66 -17.47 -4.32
CA LYS A 27 4.45 -17.64 -3.09
C LYS A 27 4.70 -16.31 -2.39
N ILE A 28 5.19 -15.30 -3.12
CA ILE A 28 5.48 -13.97 -2.56
C ILE A 28 4.20 -13.27 -2.06
N ILE A 29 3.14 -13.29 -2.88
CA ILE A 29 1.85 -12.67 -2.53
C ILE A 29 1.26 -13.35 -1.28
N THR A 30 1.40 -14.67 -1.15
CA THR A 30 1.00 -15.43 0.04
C THR A 30 1.72 -14.94 1.29
N GLU A 31 3.05 -14.80 1.25
CA GLU A 31 3.82 -14.31 2.42
C GLU A 31 3.41 -12.91 2.85
N ALA A 32 3.29 -11.97 1.89
CA ALA A 32 2.90 -10.59 2.18
C ALA A 32 1.46 -10.51 2.76
N THR A 33 0.55 -11.36 2.27
CA THR A 33 -0.82 -11.45 2.77
C THR A 33 -0.84 -11.94 4.22
N LEU A 34 -0.11 -13.03 4.50
CA LEU A 34 -0.03 -13.59 5.85
C LEU A 34 0.58 -12.64 6.86
N ASP A 35 1.65 -11.94 6.48
CA ASP A 35 2.28 -10.94 7.36
C ASP A 35 1.28 -9.83 7.74
N SER A 36 0.44 -9.41 6.78
CA SER A 36 -0.64 -8.45 7.01
C SER A 36 -1.64 -8.96 8.04
N ASP A 37 -2.13 -10.19 7.88
CA ASP A 37 -3.11 -10.81 8.78
C ASP A 37 -2.53 -11.04 10.18
N LEU A 38 -1.29 -11.54 10.28
CA LEU A 38 -0.57 -11.79 11.53
C LEU A 38 -0.31 -10.51 12.34
N LYS A 39 -0.05 -9.40 11.67
CA LYS A 39 0.10 -8.07 12.29
C LYS A 39 -1.25 -7.42 12.63
N GLY A 40 -2.37 -8.05 12.30
CA GLY A 40 -3.71 -7.57 12.58
C GLY A 40 -4.27 -6.58 11.54
N PHE A 41 -3.56 -6.38 10.42
CA PHE A 41 -4.01 -5.56 9.29
C PHE A 41 -4.85 -6.36 8.31
N THR A 42 -5.89 -7.02 8.81
CA THR A 42 -6.69 -8.00 8.05
C THR A 42 -7.42 -7.40 6.84
N SER A 43 -7.62 -6.09 6.80
CA SER A 43 -8.15 -5.37 5.62
C SER A 43 -7.19 -5.31 4.44
N HIS A 44 -5.89 -5.51 4.68
CA HIS A 44 -4.82 -5.54 3.68
C HIS A 44 -4.26 -6.96 3.46
N GLY A 45 -4.63 -7.92 4.32
CA GLY A 45 -4.44 -9.36 4.12
C GLY A 45 -5.60 -9.99 3.34
N LEU A 46 -6.14 -11.10 3.83
CA LEU A 46 -7.24 -11.84 3.19
C LEU A 46 -8.47 -10.98 2.87
N GLY A 47 -8.74 -9.96 3.68
CA GLY A 47 -9.85 -9.02 3.46
C GLY A 47 -9.79 -8.26 2.14
N ARG A 48 -8.63 -8.20 1.47
CA ARG A 48 -8.41 -7.51 0.20
C ARG A 48 -8.68 -8.37 -1.04
N PHE A 49 -8.77 -9.70 -0.89
CA PHE A 49 -8.96 -10.62 -2.02
C PHE A 49 -10.21 -10.35 -2.87
N PRO A 50 -11.38 -9.96 -2.30
CA PRO A 50 -12.53 -9.57 -3.12
C PRO A 50 -12.23 -8.41 -4.08
N GLN A 51 -11.39 -7.45 -3.70
CA GLN A 51 -10.94 -6.36 -4.55
C GLN A 51 -9.99 -6.88 -5.63
N TYR A 52 -9.02 -7.74 -5.27
CA TYR A 52 -8.10 -8.34 -6.23
C TYR A 52 -8.82 -9.15 -7.31
N ILE A 53 -9.80 -9.98 -6.93
CA ILE A 53 -10.60 -10.75 -7.89
C ILE A 53 -11.36 -9.84 -8.85
N ARG A 54 -11.93 -8.72 -8.36
CA ARG A 54 -12.57 -7.73 -9.24
C ARG A 54 -11.56 -7.06 -10.18
N GLY A 55 -10.37 -6.72 -9.69
CA GLY A 55 -9.29 -6.16 -10.49
C GLY A 55 -8.87 -7.09 -11.62
N ILE A 56 -8.67 -8.39 -11.33
CA ILE A 56 -8.36 -9.41 -12.33
C ILE A 56 -9.49 -9.52 -13.36
N ASN A 57 -10.75 -9.66 -12.92
CA ASN A 57 -11.89 -9.81 -13.82
C ASN A 57 -12.10 -8.61 -14.76
N ASN A 58 -11.68 -7.42 -14.33
CA ASN A 58 -11.74 -6.19 -15.12
C ASN A 58 -10.49 -5.94 -15.97
N GLY A 59 -9.47 -6.82 -15.91
CA GLY A 59 -8.21 -6.65 -16.64
C GLY A 59 -7.28 -5.58 -16.07
N PHE A 60 -7.46 -5.20 -14.79
CA PHE A 60 -6.58 -4.25 -14.10
C PHE A 60 -5.40 -4.93 -13.41
N ILE A 61 -5.50 -6.23 -13.11
CA ILE A 61 -4.42 -7.00 -12.49
C ILE A 61 -4.04 -8.15 -13.41
N GLU A 62 -2.80 -8.13 -13.88
CA GLU A 62 -2.20 -9.23 -14.60
C GLU A 62 -1.75 -10.32 -13.62
N THR A 63 -2.10 -11.57 -13.93
CA THR A 63 -1.82 -12.72 -13.06
C THR A 63 -0.53 -13.44 -13.44
N LYS A 64 0.02 -13.15 -14.63
CA LYS A 64 1.19 -13.80 -15.21
C LYS A 64 2.02 -12.80 -16.01
N GLY A 65 3.27 -13.18 -16.30
CA GLY A 65 4.20 -12.35 -17.06
C GLY A 65 5.32 -11.82 -16.17
N ASP A 66 6.26 -11.09 -16.76
CA ASP A 66 7.41 -10.56 -16.05
C ASP A 66 7.35 -9.03 -15.99
N TYR A 67 7.91 -8.46 -14.93
CA TYR A 67 8.16 -7.03 -14.86
C TYR A 67 9.34 -6.63 -15.76
N GLU A 68 9.48 -5.34 -16.02
CA GLU A 68 10.59 -4.80 -16.81
C GLU A 68 11.41 -3.80 -15.99
N ILE A 69 12.73 -3.94 -16.01
CA ILE A 69 13.64 -2.95 -15.43
C ILE A 69 13.94 -1.92 -16.52
N VAL A 70 13.30 -0.75 -16.44
CA VAL A 70 13.41 0.30 -17.47
C VAL A 70 14.59 1.25 -17.21
N LYS A 71 15.14 1.22 -16.00
CA LYS A 71 16.38 1.92 -15.64
C LYS A 71 17.15 1.11 -14.60
N ASP A 72 18.44 0.95 -14.82
CA ASP A 72 19.33 0.16 -13.96
C ASP A 72 20.69 0.87 -13.82
N GLU A 73 20.86 1.58 -12.70
CA GLU A 73 22.10 2.26 -12.30
C GLU A 73 22.62 1.64 -11.00
N ASP A 74 23.86 1.94 -10.60
CA ASP A 74 24.51 1.31 -9.43
C ASP A 74 23.65 1.36 -8.15
N SER A 75 23.10 2.54 -7.81
CA SER A 75 22.28 2.77 -6.61
C SER A 75 20.81 3.07 -6.90
N ILE A 76 20.39 3.08 -8.17
CA ILE A 76 19.04 3.51 -8.55
C ILE A 76 18.48 2.55 -9.60
N ALA A 77 17.22 2.14 -9.45
CA ALA A 77 16.50 1.46 -10.53
C ALA A 77 15.04 1.91 -10.64
N LEU A 78 14.44 1.61 -11.78
CA LEU A 78 13.02 1.84 -12.03
C LEU A 78 12.40 0.59 -12.68
N ILE A 79 11.30 0.11 -12.10
CA ILE A 79 10.58 -1.08 -12.55
C ILE A 79 9.21 -0.69 -13.11
N ASP A 80 8.93 -1.10 -14.35
CA ASP A 80 7.58 -1.18 -14.89
C ASP A 80 6.96 -2.52 -14.44
N GLY A 81 5.95 -2.44 -13.57
CA GLY A 81 5.30 -3.61 -12.99
C GLY A 81 4.34 -4.34 -13.93
N LYS A 82 4.10 -3.85 -15.15
CA LYS A 82 3.21 -4.48 -16.16
C LYS A 82 1.82 -4.86 -15.62
N SER A 83 1.28 -4.03 -14.74
CA SER A 83 0.01 -4.23 -14.04
C SER A 83 -0.07 -5.53 -13.22
N LEU A 84 1.07 -6.12 -12.87
CA LEU A 84 1.13 -7.29 -11.99
C LEU A 84 0.71 -6.92 -10.55
N PHE A 85 0.53 -7.95 -9.72
CA PHE A 85 0.26 -7.79 -8.30
C PHE A 85 1.30 -6.91 -7.62
N GLY A 86 0.82 -5.91 -6.87
CA GLY A 86 1.68 -4.98 -6.13
C GLY A 86 2.62 -5.68 -5.17
N GLN A 87 2.16 -6.76 -4.51
CA GLN A 87 3.00 -7.47 -3.55
C GLN A 87 4.22 -8.09 -4.19
N TYR A 88 4.05 -8.64 -5.39
CA TYR A 88 5.15 -9.20 -6.14
C TYR A 88 6.13 -8.08 -6.57
N ILE A 89 5.62 -7.02 -7.20
CA ILE A 89 6.47 -5.93 -7.70
C ILE A 89 7.24 -5.22 -6.59
N ALA A 90 6.61 -4.96 -5.45
CA ALA A 90 7.25 -4.29 -4.33
C ALA A 90 8.27 -5.19 -3.60
N HIS A 91 8.03 -6.50 -3.55
CA HIS A 91 9.03 -7.45 -3.06
C HIS A 91 10.27 -7.42 -3.95
N GLU A 92 10.10 -7.55 -5.26
CA GLU A 92 11.20 -7.54 -6.23
C GLU A 92 11.99 -6.22 -6.19
N ALA A 93 11.28 -5.10 -6.11
CA ALA A 93 11.90 -3.78 -5.98
C ALA A 93 12.74 -3.66 -4.70
N MET A 94 12.23 -4.13 -3.56
CA MET A 94 12.96 -4.10 -2.30
C MET A 94 14.17 -5.04 -2.32
N MET A 95 14.02 -6.26 -2.85
CA MET A 95 15.15 -7.19 -2.98
C MET A 95 16.24 -6.63 -3.89
N MET A 96 15.87 -5.93 -4.97
CA MET A 96 16.81 -5.22 -5.82
C MET A 96 17.50 -4.07 -5.09
N ALA A 97 16.75 -3.26 -4.32
CA ALA A 97 17.32 -2.20 -3.50
C ALA A 97 18.33 -2.74 -2.48
N ILE A 98 17.98 -3.81 -1.77
CA ILE A 98 18.86 -4.49 -0.81
C ILE A 98 20.16 -4.94 -1.50
N ASN A 99 20.06 -5.60 -2.66
CA ASN A 99 21.24 -6.10 -3.37
C ASN A 99 22.15 -4.96 -3.85
N LYS A 100 21.58 -3.86 -4.38
CA LYS A 100 22.34 -2.68 -4.77
C LYS A 100 22.98 -1.95 -3.59
N ALA A 101 22.26 -1.88 -2.46
CA ALA A 101 22.75 -1.23 -1.25
C ALA A 101 23.93 -1.98 -0.62
N LYS A 102 24.04 -3.31 -0.78
CA LYS A 102 25.22 -4.07 -0.34
C LYS A 102 26.51 -3.59 -1.02
N GLU A 103 26.42 -3.21 -2.29
CA GLU A 103 27.56 -2.78 -3.09
C GLU A 103 27.85 -1.28 -2.94
N THR A 104 26.81 -0.46 -2.78
CA THR A 104 26.92 1.01 -2.88
C THR A 104 26.64 1.76 -1.58
N GLY A 105 26.20 1.07 -0.54
CA GLY A 105 25.85 1.63 0.78
C GLY A 105 24.43 2.19 0.89
N ILE A 106 23.80 2.58 -0.23
CA ILE A 106 22.41 3.02 -0.29
C ILE A 106 21.84 2.77 -1.69
N ALA A 107 20.57 2.36 -1.78
CA ALA A 107 19.89 2.28 -3.05
C ALA A 107 18.42 2.69 -2.96
N ALA A 108 17.86 3.13 -4.09
CA ALA A 108 16.44 3.47 -4.23
C ALA A 108 15.88 2.85 -5.51
N VAL A 109 14.73 2.19 -5.40
CA VAL A 109 14.06 1.56 -6.54
C VAL A 109 12.64 2.10 -6.64
N GLY A 110 12.32 2.75 -7.76
CA GLY A 110 10.98 3.19 -8.08
C GLY A 110 10.19 2.08 -8.77
N THR A 111 8.87 2.06 -8.60
CA THR A 111 7.98 1.19 -9.36
C THR A 111 6.80 2.00 -9.91
N PHE A 112 6.32 1.63 -11.09
CA PHE A 112 5.11 2.18 -11.69
C PHE A 112 4.36 1.09 -12.44
N ASN A 113 3.11 1.38 -12.84
CA ASN A 113 2.26 0.42 -13.55
C ASN A 113 2.16 -0.91 -12.78
N SER A 114 1.83 -0.83 -11.50
CA SER A 114 1.66 -1.96 -10.57
C SER A 114 0.37 -1.76 -9.76
N ASN A 115 -0.02 -2.77 -8.98
CA ASN A 115 -1.26 -2.75 -8.22
C ASN A 115 -1.05 -2.53 -6.72
N HIS A 116 -2.16 -2.51 -5.96
CA HIS A 116 -2.12 -2.46 -4.50
C HIS A 116 -1.28 -3.60 -3.91
N PHE A 117 -0.36 -3.24 -3.01
CA PHE A 117 0.68 -4.12 -2.45
C PHE A 117 0.47 -4.54 -0.98
N GLY A 118 -0.74 -4.41 -0.42
CA GLY A 118 -0.97 -4.82 0.99
C GLY A 118 -0.37 -3.82 1.98
N ILE A 119 0.23 -4.32 3.06
CA ILE A 119 0.86 -3.47 4.08
C ILE A 119 2.24 -3.00 3.65
N THR A 120 2.57 -1.74 3.97
CA THR A 120 3.83 -1.13 3.52
C THR A 120 5.02 -1.67 4.32
N GLY A 121 4.79 -1.99 5.60
CA GLY A 121 5.79 -2.47 6.54
C GLY A 121 6.38 -3.84 6.21
N TYR A 122 5.67 -4.70 5.48
CA TYR A 122 6.21 -5.99 5.02
C TYR A 122 7.50 -5.79 4.20
N TYR A 123 7.53 -4.77 3.35
CA TYR A 123 8.67 -4.50 2.48
C TYR A 123 9.83 -3.85 3.25
N SER A 124 9.57 -2.93 4.18
CA SER A 124 10.65 -2.42 5.04
C SER A 124 11.27 -3.51 5.91
N ASP A 125 10.47 -4.50 6.32
CA ASP A 125 10.95 -5.65 7.10
C ASP A 125 11.85 -6.58 6.28
N LEU A 126 11.71 -6.64 4.96
CA LEU A 126 12.66 -7.35 4.10
C LEU A 126 14.07 -6.76 4.27
N ALA A 127 14.21 -5.43 4.31
CA ALA A 127 15.49 -4.78 4.54
C ALA A 127 16.05 -5.10 5.93
N ILE A 128 15.19 -5.09 6.97
CA ILE A 128 15.60 -5.45 8.34
C ILE A 128 16.21 -6.87 8.38
N ARG A 129 15.61 -7.84 7.67
CA ARG A 129 16.12 -9.23 7.59
C ARG A 129 17.50 -9.33 6.95
N HIS A 130 17.94 -8.29 6.25
CA HIS A 130 19.24 -8.16 5.64
C HIS A 130 20.18 -7.18 6.39
N ASP A 131 19.87 -6.84 7.64
CA ASP A 131 20.62 -5.90 8.48
C ASP A 131 20.71 -4.49 7.86
N MET A 132 19.62 -4.05 7.22
CA MET A 132 19.53 -2.75 6.54
C MET A 132 18.31 -1.95 7.01
N ILE A 133 18.45 -0.62 6.97
CA ILE A 133 17.31 0.29 7.12
C ILE A 133 16.44 0.20 5.86
N GLY A 134 15.15 -0.08 6.05
CA GLY A 134 14.16 -0.08 4.96
C GLY A 134 13.26 1.14 5.04
N ILE A 135 13.12 1.90 3.95
CA ILE A 135 12.14 2.98 3.82
C ILE A 135 11.27 2.69 2.61
N VAL A 136 9.96 2.70 2.79
CA VAL A 136 8.99 2.42 1.73
C VAL A 136 7.88 3.46 1.79
N ILE A 137 7.59 4.04 0.63
CA ILE A 137 6.52 5.01 0.44
C ILE A 137 5.74 4.63 -0.82
N CYS A 138 4.45 4.98 -0.86
CA CYS A 138 3.57 4.64 -1.97
C CYS A 138 2.48 5.71 -2.09
N ASN A 139 1.96 5.99 -3.29
CA ASN A 139 0.72 6.73 -3.47
C ASN A 139 -0.46 5.77 -3.73
N THR A 140 -1.69 6.24 -3.56
CA THR A 140 -2.89 5.39 -3.73
C THR A 140 -3.98 6.13 -4.50
N GLU A 141 -5.10 5.45 -4.75
CA GLU A 141 -6.29 6.08 -5.29
C GLU A 141 -6.76 7.26 -4.40
N PRO A 142 -7.35 8.33 -4.99
CA PRO A 142 -7.81 9.48 -4.24
C PRO A 142 -8.79 9.12 -3.13
N GLY A 143 -8.45 9.47 -1.90
CA GLY A 143 -9.31 9.32 -0.73
C GLY A 143 -9.21 10.47 0.26
N VAL A 144 -8.22 11.34 0.09
CA VAL A 144 -7.83 12.38 1.04
C VAL A 144 -7.94 13.76 0.40
N ALA A 145 -8.60 14.68 1.10
CA ALA A 145 -8.65 16.08 0.67
C ALA A 145 -7.32 16.80 0.98
N PRO A 146 -6.80 17.62 0.06
CA PRO A 146 -5.66 18.47 0.36
C PRO A 146 -6.04 19.54 1.39
N LEU A 147 -5.05 20.13 2.05
CA LEU A 147 -5.29 21.20 3.02
C LEU A 147 -6.07 22.37 2.38
N GLY A 148 -7.19 22.75 2.98
CA GLY A 148 -8.07 23.81 2.47
C GLY A 148 -8.94 23.40 1.27
N GLY A 149 -8.79 22.17 0.76
CA GLY A 149 -9.65 21.59 -0.25
C GLY A 149 -10.75 20.73 0.36
N LYS A 150 -11.74 20.37 -0.48
CA LYS A 150 -12.83 19.46 -0.08
C LYS A 150 -13.01 18.21 -0.94
N LYS A 151 -12.32 18.16 -2.08
CA LYS A 151 -12.35 17.00 -2.98
C LYS A 151 -11.16 16.11 -2.67
N ALA A 152 -11.37 14.80 -2.66
CA ALA A 152 -10.30 13.83 -2.59
C ALA A 152 -9.41 13.96 -3.83
N ILE A 153 -8.15 14.33 -3.61
CA ILE A 153 -7.15 14.47 -4.67
C ILE A 153 -5.91 13.63 -4.32
N LEU A 154 -5.57 13.51 -3.04
CA LEU A 154 -4.43 12.72 -2.57
C LEU A 154 -4.89 11.31 -2.17
N GLY A 155 -3.98 10.34 -2.25
CA GLY A 155 -4.18 9.03 -1.67
C GLY A 155 -3.97 9.00 -0.15
N THR A 156 -4.12 7.82 0.46
CA THR A 156 -3.74 7.60 1.87
C THR A 156 -2.22 7.53 2.06
N ASN A 157 -1.47 7.48 0.94
CA ASN A 157 -0.04 7.67 0.77
C ASN A 157 0.80 7.19 1.98
N PRO A 158 0.93 5.87 2.19
CA PRO A 158 1.59 5.34 3.37
C PRO A 158 3.11 5.52 3.35
N ILE A 159 3.68 5.49 4.54
CA ILE A 159 5.11 5.42 4.80
C ILE A 159 5.40 4.31 5.81
N ALA A 160 6.38 3.46 5.50
CA ALA A 160 6.97 2.53 6.44
C ALA A 160 8.47 2.74 6.54
N ILE A 161 8.98 2.64 7.78
CA ILE A 161 10.42 2.67 8.07
C ILE A 161 10.70 1.53 9.04
N GLY A 162 11.66 0.67 8.68
CA GLY A 162 12.16 -0.41 9.51
C GLY A 162 13.64 -0.22 9.81
N ILE A 163 14.03 -0.38 11.08
CA ILE A 163 15.41 -0.26 11.54
C ILE A 163 15.89 -1.61 12.07
N PRO A 164 17.05 -2.12 11.61
CA PRO A 164 17.62 -3.35 12.16
C PRO A 164 18.09 -3.11 13.59
N SER A 165 17.58 -3.90 14.52
CA SER A 165 17.93 -3.85 15.94
C SER A 165 17.56 -5.15 16.66
N GLU A 166 18.07 -5.34 17.89
CA GLU A 166 17.72 -6.50 18.72
C GLU A 166 16.22 -6.55 19.07
N THR A 167 15.58 -5.39 19.17
CA THR A 167 14.14 -5.25 19.32
C THR A 167 13.51 -4.76 18.02
N TYR A 168 12.22 -5.01 17.82
CA TYR A 168 11.53 -4.56 16.62
C TYR A 168 11.27 -3.04 16.69
N ILE A 169 11.94 -2.27 15.83
CA ILE A 169 11.77 -0.82 15.69
C ILE A 169 11.31 -0.53 14.27
N ALA A 170 10.01 -0.30 14.11
CA ALA A 170 9.43 0.05 12.83
C ALA A 170 8.18 0.94 12.98
N VAL A 171 7.87 1.67 11.92
CA VAL A 171 6.60 2.37 11.72
C VAL A 171 6.00 1.92 10.39
N ASP A 172 4.69 1.72 10.36
CA ASP A 172 3.88 1.57 9.14
C ASP A 172 2.59 2.37 9.34
N MET A 173 2.43 3.46 8.60
CA MET A 173 1.29 4.36 8.76
C MET A 173 0.85 4.98 7.43
N ALA A 174 -0.47 5.11 7.29
CA ALA A 174 -1.05 6.00 6.29
C ALA A 174 -0.82 7.47 6.69
N THR A 175 -0.78 8.37 5.70
CA THR A 175 -0.82 9.82 5.92
C THR A 175 -2.25 10.37 6.02
N ALA A 176 -3.26 9.51 5.94
CA ALA A 176 -4.65 9.82 6.28
C ALA A 176 -4.93 9.57 7.78
N VAL A 177 -5.87 10.32 8.37
CA VAL A 177 -6.33 10.10 9.76
C VAL A 177 -6.93 8.70 9.96
N SER A 178 -7.61 8.20 8.92
CA SER A 178 -8.28 6.90 8.95
C SER A 178 -8.31 6.28 7.56
N ALA A 179 -8.77 5.04 7.47
CA ALA A 179 -8.99 4.34 6.21
C ALA A 179 -10.48 4.35 5.85
N ARG A 180 -10.81 4.40 4.56
CA ARG A 180 -12.20 4.34 4.07
C ARG A 180 -12.96 3.11 4.61
N GLY A 181 -12.27 1.98 4.76
CA GLY A 181 -12.82 0.75 5.34
C GLY A 181 -13.31 0.92 6.78
N LYS A 182 -12.63 1.71 7.62
CA LYS A 182 -13.05 1.97 9.01
C LYS A 182 -14.30 2.85 9.06
N ILE A 183 -14.44 3.80 8.14
CA ILE A 183 -15.66 4.62 8.02
C ILE A 183 -16.84 3.74 7.58
N LEU A 184 -16.62 2.83 6.62
CA LEU A 184 -17.64 1.88 6.18
C LEU A 184 -18.06 0.93 7.33
N GLU A 185 -17.11 0.52 8.17
CA GLU A 185 -17.39 -0.26 9.37
C GLU A 185 -18.20 0.53 10.41
N ALA A 186 -17.85 1.80 10.65
CA ALA A 186 -18.59 2.69 11.52
C ALA A 186 -20.05 2.86 11.05
N LYS A 187 -20.26 3.05 9.73
CA LYS A 187 -21.60 3.05 9.11
C LYS A 187 -22.36 1.75 9.38
N ARG A 188 -21.73 0.59 9.18
CA ARG A 188 -22.36 -0.73 9.44
C ARG A 188 -22.74 -0.92 10.90
N LYS A 189 -21.93 -0.38 11.82
CA LYS A 189 -22.16 -0.46 13.28
C LYS A 189 -23.12 0.61 13.79
N GLY A 190 -23.47 1.62 12.98
CA GLY A 190 -24.28 2.75 13.40
C GLY A 190 -23.60 3.62 14.46
N VAL A 191 -22.28 3.76 14.39
CA VAL A 191 -21.49 4.56 15.33
C VAL A 191 -20.82 5.73 14.62
N GLU A 192 -20.66 6.84 15.35
CA GLU A 192 -19.94 8.01 14.85
C GLU A 192 -18.44 7.72 14.64
N ILE A 193 -17.84 8.40 13.66
CA ILE A 193 -16.38 8.44 13.50
C ILE A 193 -15.76 9.51 14.40
N PRO A 194 -14.49 9.36 14.82
CA PRO A 194 -13.81 10.38 15.60
C PRO A 194 -13.83 11.75 14.91
N PRO A 195 -13.91 12.86 15.66
CA PRO A 195 -13.83 14.20 15.07
C PRO A 195 -12.52 14.41 14.31
N ASN A 196 -12.55 15.29 13.31
CA ASN A 196 -11.41 15.57 12.41
C ASN A 196 -10.94 14.37 11.57
N THR A 197 -11.77 13.34 11.41
CA THR A 197 -11.47 12.22 10.51
C THR A 197 -11.78 12.53 9.05
N ALA A 198 -12.92 13.20 8.82
CA ALA A 198 -13.43 13.45 7.49
C ALA A 198 -14.22 14.77 7.43
N ILE A 199 -14.44 15.21 6.19
CA ILE A 199 -15.37 16.27 5.83
C ILE A 199 -16.49 15.68 4.97
N ASP A 200 -17.66 16.30 4.98
CA ASP A 200 -18.77 15.96 4.10
C ASP A 200 -18.55 16.45 2.65
N LYS A 201 -19.52 16.19 1.77
CA LYS A 201 -19.50 16.63 0.35
C LYS A 201 -19.40 18.14 0.17
N ASP A 202 -19.83 18.91 1.16
CA ASP A 202 -19.85 20.37 1.12
C ASP A 202 -18.55 20.97 1.67
N GLY A 203 -17.76 20.18 2.41
CA GLY A 203 -16.47 20.50 2.98
C GLY A 203 -16.52 20.76 4.49
N ASN A 204 -17.64 20.48 5.16
CA ASN A 204 -17.79 20.70 6.59
C ASN A 204 -17.27 19.49 7.38
N PRO A 205 -16.59 19.69 8.53
CA PRO A 205 -16.21 18.60 9.41
C PRO A 205 -17.42 17.75 9.81
N THR A 206 -17.27 16.43 9.79
CA THR A 206 -18.37 15.51 10.14
C THR A 206 -17.89 14.33 10.99
N THR A 207 -18.76 13.89 11.90
CA THR A 207 -18.64 12.61 12.65
C THR A 207 -19.64 11.57 12.15
N ASP A 208 -20.52 11.92 11.20
CA ASP A 208 -21.45 10.98 10.58
C ASP A 208 -20.70 10.15 9.50
N PRO A 209 -20.63 8.82 9.65
CA PRO A 209 -19.97 7.97 8.67
C PRO A 209 -20.64 7.97 7.30
N GLU A 210 -21.94 8.27 7.18
CA GLU A 210 -22.62 8.37 5.89
C GLU A 210 -22.18 9.63 5.14
N ALA A 211 -22.29 10.80 5.78
CA ALA A 211 -21.78 12.05 5.22
C ALA A 211 -20.28 11.98 4.88
N ALA A 212 -19.48 11.32 5.72
CA ALA A 212 -18.04 11.15 5.48
C ALA A 212 -17.72 10.29 4.24
N LEU A 213 -18.55 9.29 3.93
CA LEU A 213 -18.35 8.42 2.75
C LEU A 213 -18.63 9.14 1.43
N GLU A 214 -19.48 10.17 1.45
CA GLU A 214 -19.77 11.07 0.32
C GLU A 214 -18.76 12.22 0.20
N GLY A 215 -18.02 12.51 1.27
CA GLY A 215 -17.00 13.55 1.32
C GLY A 215 -15.58 13.01 1.17
N SER A 216 -14.67 13.44 2.04
CA SER A 216 -13.24 13.12 1.93
C SER A 216 -12.59 12.94 3.30
N ILE A 217 -11.59 12.04 3.36
CA ILE A 217 -10.80 11.82 4.57
C ILE A 217 -9.80 12.97 4.72
N LEU A 218 -9.45 13.32 5.96
CA LEU A 218 -8.45 14.34 6.25
C LEU A 218 -7.05 13.73 6.47
N PRO A 219 -5.98 14.48 6.17
CA PRO A 219 -4.61 14.09 6.51
C PRO A 219 -4.37 14.05 8.02
N PHE A 220 -3.55 13.10 8.50
CA PHE A 220 -3.20 13.04 9.93
C PHE A 220 -2.43 14.29 10.36
N GLY A 221 -2.61 14.75 11.60
CA GLY A 221 -1.84 15.89 12.12
C GLY A 221 -2.01 17.20 11.31
N GLY A 222 -3.09 17.34 10.54
CA GLY A 222 -3.42 18.54 9.77
C GLY A 222 -2.36 18.88 8.72
N VAL A 223 -1.83 20.11 8.77
CA VAL A 223 -0.86 20.64 7.78
C VAL A 223 0.37 19.75 7.62
N LYS A 224 0.81 19.08 8.69
CA LYS A 224 2.01 18.23 8.65
C LYS A 224 1.79 16.93 7.87
N GLY A 225 0.69 16.22 8.12
CA GLY A 225 0.38 15.02 7.34
C GLY A 225 -0.03 15.34 5.92
N TYR A 226 -0.65 16.49 5.67
CA TYR A 226 -0.85 16.99 4.31
C TYR A 226 0.49 17.15 3.58
N ALA A 227 1.45 17.88 4.17
CA ALA A 227 2.75 18.12 3.54
C ALA A 227 3.49 16.79 3.27
N LEU A 228 3.45 15.85 4.21
CA LEU A 228 4.04 14.52 4.04
C LEU A 228 3.34 13.73 2.92
N SER A 229 2.01 13.67 2.93
CA SER A 229 1.19 12.99 1.92
C SER A 229 1.47 13.55 0.51
N PHE A 230 1.54 14.87 0.39
CA PHE A 230 1.83 15.56 -0.87
C PHE A 230 3.23 15.24 -1.39
N MET A 231 4.26 15.22 -0.53
CA MET A 231 5.61 14.85 -0.97
C MET A 231 5.69 13.38 -1.41
N ILE A 232 5.01 12.47 -0.70
CA ILE A 232 4.90 11.07 -1.11
C ILE A 232 4.20 10.95 -2.47
N GLU A 233 3.12 11.70 -2.70
CA GLU A 233 2.41 11.71 -3.99
C GLU A 233 3.35 12.06 -5.15
N ILE A 234 4.19 13.10 -4.98
CA ILE A 234 5.13 13.53 -6.02
C ILE A 234 6.25 12.50 -6.23
N MET A 235 6.78 11.91 -5.15
CA MET A 235 7.86 10.93 -5.23
C MET A 235 7.41 9.59 -5.82
N CYS A 236 6.19 9.15 -5.51
CA CYS A 236 5.64 7.87 -5.96
C CYS A 236 4.81 7.96 -7.23
N GLY A 237 4.38 9.15 -7.62
CA GLY A 237 3.65 9.41 -8.85
C GLY A 237 4.57 9.87 -9.98
N PRO A 238 4.63 11.19 -10.28
CA PRO A 238 5.33 11.71 -11.45
C PRO A 238 6.84 11.43 -11.46
N LEU A 239 7.52 11.34 -10.32
CA LEU A 239 8.97 11.12 -10.28
C LEU A 239 9.38 9.72 -10.77
N VAL A 240 8.48 8.74 -10.66
CA VAL A 240 8.70 7.35 -11.11
C VAL A 240 7.87 7.01 -12.35
N ASN A 241 7.33 8.01 -13.06
CA ASN A 241 6.42 7.86 -14.19
C ASN A 241 5.11 7.11 -13.87
N ALA A 242 4.67 7.10 -12.62
CA ALA A 242 3.39 6.54 -12.22
C ALA A 242 2.26 7.59 -12.30
N ALA A 243 1.03 7.08 -12.31
CA ALA A 243 -0.15 7.91 -12.15
C ALA A 243 -0.13 8.61 -10.78
N PHE A 244 -0.75 9.79 -10.72
CA PHE A 244 -0.80 10.59 -9.51
C PHE A 244 -2.16 11.27 -9.37
N CYS A 245 -2.51 11.59 -8.13
CA CYS A 245 -3.77 12.22 -7.77
C CYS A 245 -4.97 11.50 -8.43
N THR A 246 -5.86 12.24 -9.10
CA THR A 246 -7.07 11.73 -9.75
C THR A 246 -6.83 10.83 -10.96
N HIS A 247 -5.58 10.60 -11.35
CA HIS A 247 -5.23 9.69 -12.43
C HIS A 247 -4.88 8.27 -11.95
N VAL A 248 -4.74 8.04 -10.64
CA VAL A 248 -4.56 6.70 -10.08
C VAL A 248 -5.89 5.93 -10.17
N THR A 249 -5.85 4.73 -10.74
CA THR A 249 -7.02 3.87 -11.03
C THR A 249 -6.98 2.56 -10.30
#